data_AF-A0A517YEK1-F1
#
_entry.id   AF-A0A517YEK1-F1
#
_cell.length_a   1.000
_cell.length_b   1.000
_cell.length_c   1.000
_cell.angle_alpha   90.00
_cell.angle_beta   90.00
_cell.angle_gamma   90.00
#
_symmetry.space_group_name_H-M   'P 1'
#
loop_
_entity.id
_entity.type
_entity.pdbx_description
1 polymer ?
#
loop_
_entity_poly.entity_id
_entity_poly.type
_entity_poly.pdbx_seq_one_letter_code
_entity_poly.pdbx_strand_id
1 'polypeptide(L)'
;MGFAMLNGMEPSTYFVSDLHMFSRRSQAAAHEQAIHAVAQRARTFVLGGDIFDFRWSTLGSVETTVRASVDWVDRLVSRNPDCQFHFVAGNHDYNQRFLNAINAYCQQAPNLQFHHYYLRLAGSIFLHGDAADHPTMCATRLQSNRQHWLKDESRGPVKHLLYDLAVKARLHQLAGVVHPKQKVAQRLTGYLDRIGHGPGTGLEHVYFGHTHQAMAGYQLGGLTFHNGGAPMAGLQFRIVEAQDSSEQNGTATAKPPA
;
A
#
# COMPACT_ATOMS: atom_id res chain seq x y z
N MET A 1 -13.35 35.64 -28.60
CA MET A 1 -12.13 35.10 -27.97
C MET A 1 -12.57 34.06 -26.97
N GLY A 2 -12.47 32.78 -27.34
CA GLY A 2 -12.95 31.67 -26.51
C GLY A 2 -11.97 31.37 -25.39
N PHE A 3 -12.44 31.40 -24.15
CA PHE A 3 -11.80 30.71 -23.04
C PHE A 3 -11.90 29.21 -23.34
N ALA A 4 -10.78 28.59 -23.69
CA ALA A 4 -10.67 27.14 -23.63
C ALA A 4 -10.86 26.75 -22.17
N MET A 5 -11.99 26.11 -21.87
CA MET A 5 -12.18 25.44 -20.60
C MET A 5 -11.02 24.45 -20.43
N LEU A 6 -10.22 24.66 -19.39
CA LEU A 6 -9.34 23.61 -18.88
C LEU A 6 -10.26 22.44 -18.56
N ASN A 7 -10.20 21.38 -19.36
CA ASN A 7 -10.82 20.11 -19.03
C ASN A 7 -10.38 19.78 -17.60
N GLY A 8 -11.34 19.81 -16.67
CA GLY A 8 -11.09 19.50 -15.27
C GLY A 8 -10.47 18.12 -15.20
N MET A 9 -9.17 18.06 -14.91
CA MET A 9 -8.59 16.81 -14.45
C MET A 9 -9.24 16.55 -13.10
N GLU A 10 -10.14 15.57 -13.08
CA GLU A 10 -10.64 15.01 -11.85
C GLU A 10 -9.45 14.68 -10.92
N PRO A 11 -9.61 14.82 -9.61
CA PRO A 11 -8.49 14.84 -8.70
C PRO A 11 -7.88 13.44 -8.49
N SER A 12 -6.94 13.04 -9.34
CA SER A 12 -6.40 11.68 -9.38
C SER A 12 -5.72 11.24 -8.07
N THR A 13 -6.14 10.09 -7.55
CA THR A 13 -5.50 9.37 -6.45
C THR A 13 -4.62 8.23 -6.99
N TYR A 14 -3.39 8.07 -6.48
CA TYR A 14 -2.50 6.98 -6.87
C TYR A 14 -2.03 6.14 -5.68
N PHE A 15 -1.67 4.89 -5.94
CA PHE A 15 -1.27 3.90 -4.95
C PHE A 15 -0.06 3.09 -5.39
N VAL A 16 0.90 2.90 -4.47
CA VAL A 16 2.03 1.96 -4.62
C VAL A 16 2.22 1.19 -3.31
N SER A 17 2.66 -0.06 -3.37
CA SER A 17 3.01 -0.86 -2.19
C SER A 17 4.21 -1.75 -2.49
N ASP A 18 4.70 -2.46 -1.47
CA ASP A 18 5.66 -3.58 -1.61
C ASP A 18 6.93 -3.20 -2.37
N LEU A 19 7.38 -1.96 -2.25
CA LEU A 19 8.64 -1.53 -2.86
C LEU A 19 9.83 -2.28 -2.25
N HIS A 20 9.72 -2.69 -0.97
CA HIS A 20 10.76 -3.40 -0.21
C HIS A 20 12.15 -2.78 -0.36
N MET A 21 12.21 -1.45 -0.38
CA MET A 21 13.45 -0.71 -0.55
C MET A 21 14.48 -1.15 0.49
N PHE A 22 15.75 -1.04 0.10
CA PHE A 22 16.93 -1.44 0.86
C PHE A 22 17.17 -2.96 1.00
N SER A 23 16.28 -3.80 0.49
CA SER A 23 16.54 -5.24 0.32
C SER A 23 17.20 -5.54 -1.04
N ARG A 24 18.02 -6.61 -1.09
CA ARG A 24 18.72 -7.04 -2.33
C ARG A 24 17.80 -7.39 -3.50
N ARG A 25 16.57 -7.81 -3.18
CA ARG A 25 15.56 -8.27 -4.16
C ARG A 25 14.76 -7.13 -4.78
N SER A 26 14.79 -5.94 -4.18
CA SER A 26 14.03 -4.79 -4.64
C SER A 26 14.65 -4.19 -5.89
N GLN A 27 13.79 -3.85 -6.84
CA GLN A 27 14.07 -3.09 -8.05
C GLN A 27 13.37 -1.73 -8.00
N ALA A 28 12.94 -1.27 -6.82
CA ALA A 28 12.17 -0.03 -6.66
C ALA A 28 12.91 1.20 -7.21
N ALA A 29 14.25 1.23 -7.15
CA ALA A 29 15.06 2.30 -7.73
C ALA A 29 14.81 2.50 -9.24
N ALA A 30 14.49 1.43 -9.99
CA ALA A 30 14.15 1.51 -11.41
C ALA A 30 12.80 2.21 -11.67
N HIS A 31 11.95 2.34 -10.65
CA HIS A 31 10.63 2.98 -10.73
C HIS A 31 10.56 4.33 -10.00
N GLU A 32 11.64 4.77 -9.35
CA GLU A 32 11.66 5.98 -8.53
C GLU A 32 11.28 7.23 -9.36
N GLN A 33 11.82 7.37 -10.58
CA GLN A 33 11.46 8.48 -11.47
C GLN A 33 9.97 8.48 -11.84
N ALA A 34 9.39 7.30 -12.10
CA ALA A 34 7.97 7.18 -12.43
C ALA A 34 7.09 7.52 -11.22
N ILE A 35 7.49 7.09 -10.02
CA ILE A 35 6.80 7.43 -8.77
C ILE A 35 6.79 8.95 -8.56
N HIS A 36 7.94 9.62 -8.72
CA HIS A 36 8.01 11.08 -8.63
C HIS A 36 7.16 11.78 -9.70
N ALA A 37 7.21 11.32 -10.94
CA ALA A 37 6.43 11.90 -12.03
C ALA A 37 4.91 11.78 -11.79
N VAL A 38 4.45 10.66 -11.22
CA VAL A 38 3.04 10.50 -10.85
C VAL A 38 2.69 11.36 -9.65
N ALA A 39 3.53 11.39 -8.61
CA ALA A 39 3.30 12.22 -7.43
C ALA A 39 3.18 13.71 -7.76
N GLN A 40 3.93 14.20 -8.75
CA GLN A 40 3.89 15.60 -9.19
C GLN A 40 2.54 16.04 -9.74
N ARG A 41 1.75 15.12 -10.30
CA ARG A 41 0.43 15.40 -10.87
C ARG A 41 -0.73 14.86 -10.03
N ALA A 42 -0.43 14.10 -8.97
CA ALA A 42 -1.44 13.49 -8.12
C ALA A 42 -1.99 14.52 -7.12
N ARG A 43 -3.30 14.51 -6.89
CA ARG A 43 -3.86 15.20 -5.71
C ARG A 43 -3.59 14.39 -4.45
N THR A 44 -3.72 13.07 -4.54
CA THR A 44 -3.53 12.16 -3.42
C THR A 44 -2.59 11.03 -3.83
N PHE A 45 -1.61 10.71 -2.98
CA PHE A 45 -0.69 9.60 -3.22
C PHE A 45 -0.58 8.71 -1.99
N VAL A 46 -0.90 7.44 -2.14
CA VAL A 46 -0.94 6.45 -1.06
C VAL A 46 0.25 5.49 -1.18
N LEU A 47 1.06 5.48 -0.13
CA LEU A 47 2.12 4.50 0.10
C LEU A 47 1.53 3.34 0.92
N GLY A 48 1.18 2.24 0.27
CA GLY A 48 0.39 1.10 0.74
C GLY A 48 1.14 0.01 1.51
N GLY A 49 2.14 0.37 2.29
CA GLY A 49 2.88 -0.55 3.15
C GLY A 49 3.95 -1.35 2.44
N ASP A 50 4.87 -1.87 3.24
CA ASP A 50 6.10 -2.56 2.82
C ASP A 50 6.90 -1.74 1.80
N ILE A 51 6.92 -0.41 2.01
CA ILE A 51 7.77 0.49 1.22
C ILE A 51 9.24 0.20 1.52
N PHE A 52 9.55 -0.05 2.78
CA PHE A 52 10.89 -0.33 3.27
C PHE A 52 10.96 -1.72 3.91
N ASP A 53 12.12 -2.38 3.77
CA ASP A 53 12.35 -3.70 4.38
C ASP A 53 13.43 -3.60 5.46
N PHE A 54 13.04 -3.51 6.74
CA PHE A 54 14.00 -3.38 7.85
C PHE A 54 14.71 -4.69 8.17
N ARG A 55 13.97 -5.80 8.15
CA ARG A 55 14.49 -7.15 8.44
C ARG A 55 15.52 -7.61 7.43
N TRP A 56 15.34 -7.25 6.16
CA TRP A 56 16.23 -7.63 5.06
C TRP A 56 17.01 -6.44 4.48
N SER A 57 17.11 -5.34 5.22
CA SER A 57 17.90 -4.19 4.81
C SER A 57 19.38 -4.54 4.67
N THR A 58 19.99 -3.97 3.63
CA THR A 58 21.42 -4.07 3.32
C THR A 58 22.24 -2.89 3.85
N LEU A 59 21.60 -1.89 4.47
CA LEU A 59 22.24 -0.63 4.89
C LEU A 59 23.02 -0.72 6.21
N GLY A 60 23.43 -1.92 6.63
CA GLY A 60 24.34 -2.16 7.75
C GLY A 60 23.73 -2.06 9.15
N SER A 61 22.79 -1.15 9.40
CA SER A 61 22.06 -1.06 10.68
C SER A 61 20.61 -0.60 10.53
N VAL A 62 19.79 -0.82 11.56
CA VAL A 62 18.40 -0.34 11.60
C VAL A 62 18.37 1.19 11.58
N GLU A 63 19.25 1.88 12.30
CA GLU A 63 19.31 3.36 12.34
C GLU A 63 19.60 3.93 10.96
N THR A 64 20.55 3.31 10.24
CA THR A 64 20.89 3.73 8.87
C THR A 64 19.71 3.49 7.93
N THR A 65 19.00 2.38 8.11
CA THR A 65 17.78 2.08 7.35
C THR A 65 16.67 3.10 7.65
N VAL A 66 16.42 3.41 8.93
CA VAL A 66 15.41 4.39 9.35
C VAL A 66 15.70 5.76 8.75
N ARG A 67 16.96 6.22 8.82
CA ARG A 67 17.37 7.49 8.22
C ARG A 67 17.13 7.50 6.72
N ALA A 68 17.60 6.47 6.01
CA ALA A 68 17.41 6.38 4.57
C ALA A 68 15.92 6.30 4.17
N SER A 69 15.09 5.63 4.98
CA SER A 69 13.63 5.58 4.80
C SER A 69 12.99 6.96 4.93
N VAL A 70 13.28 7.68 6.01
CA VAL A 70 12.72 9.03 6.24
C VAL A 70 13.23 10.01 5.17
N ASP A 71 14.52 9.96 4.82
CA ASP A 71 15.08 10.80 3.76
C ASP A 71 14.43 10.54 2.40
N TRP A 72 14.05 9.29 2.10
CA TRP A 72 13.34 8.96 0.87
C TRP A 72 11.92 9.53 0.87
N VAL A 73 11.18 9.36 1.97
CA VAL A 73 9.84 9.95 2.12
C VAL A 73 9.94 11.47 2.00
N ASP A 74 10.92 12.09 2.66
CA ASP A 74 11.10 13.53 2.63
C ASP A 74 11.35 14.06 1.22
N ARG A 75 12.24 13.42 0.45
CA ARG A 75 12.46 13.81 -0.96
C ARG A 75 11.21 13.68 -1.82
N LEU A 76 10.35 12.69 -1.56
CA LEU A 76 9.10 12.52 -2.28
C LEU A 76 8.08 13.59 -1.90
N VAL A 77 7.89 13.83 -0.60
CA VAL A 77 6.87 14.73 -0.05
C VAL A 77 7.22 16.20 -0.28
N SER A 78 8.46 16.61 0.01
CA SER A 78 8.91 18.01 -0.10
C SER A 78 8.93 18.52 -1.55
N ARG A 79 9.15 17.63 -2.53
CA ARG A 79 9.13 17.99 -3.96
C ARG A 79 7.73 18.14 -4.54
N ASN A 80 6.70 17.70 -3.82
CA ASN A 80 5.32 17.67 -4.29
C ASN A 80 4.38 18.27 -3.23
N PRO A 81 4.54 19.57 -2.89
CA PRO A 81 3.79 20.20 -1.79
C PRO A 81 2.27 20.23 -2.02
N ASP A 82 1.83 20.21 -3.29
CA ASP A 82 0.41 20.22 -3.66
C ASP A 82 -0.25 18.83 -3.61
N CYS A 83 0.55 17.77 -3.41
CA CYS A 83 0.06 16.40 -3.29
C CYS A 83 -0.14 16.03 -1.81
N GLN A 84 -1.30 15.48 -1.47
CA GLN A 84 -1.59 14.89 -0.17
C GLN A 84 -1.09 13.44 -0.12
N PHE A 85 -0.07 13.19 0.67
CA PHE A 85 0.48 11.87 0.89
C PHE A 85 -0.19 11.16 2.07
N HIS A 86 -0.43 9.86 1.90
CA HIS A 86 -0.84 8.96 2.97
C HIS A 86 0.09 7.75 3.01
N PHE A 87 0.72 7.52 4.15
CA PHE A 87 1.53 6.33 4.40
C PHE A 87 0.71 5.33 5.21
N VAL A 88 0.32 4.22 4.60
CA VAL A 88 -0.31 3.09 5.30
C VAL A 88 0.77 2.07 5.62
N ALA A 89 0.93 1.71 6.89
CA ALA A 89 1.96 0.76 7.30
C ALA A 89 1.65 -0.67 6.78
N GLY A 90 2.67 -1.35 6.31
CA GLY A 90 2.74 -2.79 6.13
C GLY A 90 3.41 -3.48 7.32
N ASN A 91 3.76 -4.75 7.17
CA ASN A 91 4.42 -5.49 8.26
C ASN A 91 5.94 -5.33 8.23
N HIS A 92 6.58 -5.20 7.07
CA HIS A 92 8.03 -5.03 6.97
C HIS A 92 8.50 -3.63 7.40
N ASP A 93 7.64 -2.61 7.27
CA ASP A 93 7.88 -1.25 7.77
C ASP A 93 7.24 -0.99 9.15
N TYR A 94 6.64 -2.00 9.81
CA TYR A 94 6.13 -1.90 11.19
C TYR A 94 7.22 -1.98 12.27
N ASN A 95 8.40 -1.42 12.01
CA ASN A 95 9.51 -1.37 12.96
C ASN A 95 9.37 -0.16 13.92
N GLN A 96 9.55 -0.35 15.22
CA GLN A 96 9.31 0.70 16.22
C GLN A 96 10.14 1.98 15.99
N ARG A 97 11.41 1.85 15.59
CA ARG A 97 12.28 3.02 15.36
C ARG A 97 11.81 3.81 14.15
N PHE A 98 11.39 3.12 13.09
CA PHE A 98 10.78 3.78 11.94
C PHE A 98 9.44 4.42 12.29
N LEU A 99 8.55 3.71 12.98
CA LEU A 99 7.26 4.26 13.42
C LEU A 99 7.44 5.55 14.22
N ASN A 100 8.41 5.59 15.13
CA ASN A 100 8.71 6.81 15.88
C ASN A 100 9.22 7.94 14.96
N ALA A 101 10.14 7.63 14.05
CA ALA A 101 10.74 8.61 13.16
C ALA A 101 9.75 9.18 12.13
N ILE A 102 8.93 8.33 11.50
CA ILE A 102 7.94 8.77 10.51
C ILE A 102 6.82 9.59 11.16
N ASN A 103 6.39 9.23 12.38
CA ASN A 103 5.41 10.03 13.12
C ASN A 103 5.98 11.41 13.50
N ALA A 104 7.25 11.49 13.91
CA ALA A 104 7.91 12.77 14.16
C ALA A 104 8.02 13.61 12.88
N TYR A 105 8.34 12.99 11.75
CA TYR A 105 8.39 13.66 10.45
C TYR A 105 7.01 14.18 10.00
N CYS A 106 5.93 13.42 10.22
CA CYS A 106 4.56 13.87 9.88
C CYS A 106 4.16 15.16 10.63
N GLN A 107 4.73 15.44 11.81
CA GLN A 107 4.49 16.71 12.50
C GLN A 107 5.10 17.92 11.79
N GLN A 108 6.06 17.69 10.90
CA GLN A 108 6.79 18.73 10.15
C GLN A 108 6.34 18.83 8.70
N ALA A 109 5.70 17.79 8.16
CA ALA A 109 5.23 17.70 6.79
C ALA A 109 3.68 17.71 6.73
N PRO A 110 3.04 18.89 6.57
CA PRO A 110 1.58 19.01 6.67
C PRO A 110 0.83 18.25 5.56
N ASN A 111 1.49 17.97 4.44
CA ASN A 111 0.93 17.19 3.33
C ASN A 111 1.22 15.68 3.45
N LEU A 112 1.63 15.17 4.62
CA LEU A 112 1.82 13.74 4.88
C LEU A 112 1.02 13.29 6.11
N GLN A 113 0.29 12.18 5.97
CA GLN A 113 -0.38 11.50 7.09
C GLN A 113 0.03 10.05 7.20
N PHE A 114 0.25 9.57 8.42
CA PHE A 114 0.58 8.17 8.70
C PHE A 114 -0.63 7.39 9.23
N HIS A 115 -0.83 6.18 8.72
CA HIS A 115 -1.99 5.32 8.97
C HIS A 115 -1.50 3.94 9.39
N HIS A 116 -1.88 3.50 10.59
CA HIS A 116 -1.37 2.25 11.15
C HIS A 116 -1.92 0.98 10.50
N TYR A 117 -3.08 1.01 9.84
CA TYR A 117 -3.75 -0.22 9.37
C TYR A 117 -4.40 -0.06 7.99
N TYR A 118 -5.18 1.01 7.82
CA TYR A 118 -5.85 1.32 6.57
C TYR A 118 -6.11 2.82 6.46
N LEU A 119 -6.41 3.26 5.24
CA LEU A 119 -6.95 4.57 4.91
C LEU A 119 -8.26 4.36 4.14
N ARG A 120 -9.32 5.09 4.50
CA ARG A 120 -10.56 5.13 3.73
C ARG A 120 -10.74 6.50 3.09
N LEU A 121 -10.98 6.53 1.78
CA LEU A 121 -11.32 7.72 1.01
C LEU A 121 -12.56 7.41 0.17
N ALA A 122 -13.69 8.04 0.50
CA ALA A 122 -14.98 7.78 -0.16
C ALA A 122 -15.31 6.27 -0.23
N GLY A 123 -15.55 5.75 -1.45
CA GLY A 123 -15.82 4.34 -1.72
C GLY A 123 -14.57 3.45 -1.81
N SER A 124 -13.39 3.98 -1.47
CA SER A 124 -12.12 3.26 -1.56
C SER A 124 -11.50 3.00 -0.18
N ILE A 125 -10.91 1.83 0.00
CA ILE A 125 -10.04 1.51 1.14
C ILE A 125 -8.66 1.06 0.66
N PHE A 126 -7.64 1.57 1.33
CA PHE A 126 -6.24 1.27 1.09
C PHE A 126 -5.68 0.60 2.34
N LEU A 127 -5.13 -0.59 2.20
CA LEU A 127 -4.50 -1.33 3.30
C LEU A 127 -3.31 -2.13 2.78
N HIS A 128 -2.43 -2.61 3.66
CA HIS A 128 -1.28 -3.37 3.19
C HIS A 128 -1.65 -4.76 2.66
N GLY A 129 -2.53 -5.51 3.32
CA GLY A 129 -3.04 -6.80 2.82
C GLY A 129 -2.62 -8.03 3.62
N ASP A 130 -1.78 -7.88 4.64
CA ASP A 130 -1.46 -8.90 5.66
C ASP A 130 -2.71 -9.42 6.42
N ALA A 131 -3.82 -8.69 6.34
CA ALA A 131 -5.12 -9.17 6.80
C ALA A 131 -5.61 -10.44 6.05
N ALA A 132 -5.13 -10.68 4.84
CA ALA A 132 -5.46 -11.86 4.04
C ALA A 132 -4.73 -13.14 4.48
N ASP A 133 -3.80 -13.07 5.45
CA ASP A 133 -3.04 -14.25 5.87
C ASP A 133 -3.88 -15.28 6.64
N HIS A 134 -4.94 -14.82 7.31
CA HIS A 134 -5.77 -15.66 8.16
C HIS A 134 -7.27 -15.52 7.84
N PRO A 135 -8.02 -16.63 7.67
CA PRO A 135 -9.44 -16.57 7.31
C PRO A 135 -10.30 -15.81 8.33
N THR A 136 -9.96 -15.88 9.62
CA THR A 136 -10.66 -15.20 10.71
C THR A 136 -9.92 -13.97 11.24
N MET A 137 -9.12 -13.30 10.39
CA MET A 137 -8.41 -12.08 10.80
C MET A 137 -9.37 -11.02 11.39
N CYS A 138 -8.97 -10.38 12.48
CA CYS A 138 -9.69 -9.24 13.07
C CYS A 138 -8.69 -8.15 13.45
N ALA A 139 -9.17 -6.98 13.87
CA ALA A 139 -8.31 -5.85 14.26
C ALA A 139 -7.25 -6.26 15.32
N THR A 140 -7.66 -6.93 16.40
CA THR A 140 -6.75 -7.38 17.46
C THR A 140 -5.71 -8.37 16.97
N ARG A 141 -6.10 -9.30 16.09
CA ARG A 141 -5.16 -10.30 15.55
C ARG A 141 -4.14 -9.65 14.60
N LEU A 142 -4.59 -8.72 13.76
CA LEU A 142 -3.71 -7.96 12.87
C LEU A 142 -2.70 -7.14 13.69
N GLN A 143 -3.18 -6.44 14.72
CA GLN A 143 -2.33 -5.70 15.65
C GLN A 143 -1.30 -6.60 16.32
N SER A 144 -1.72 -7.76 16.85
CA SER A 144 -0.81 -8.72 17.47
C SER A 144 0.23 -9.25 16.48
N ASN A 145 -0.15 -9.52 15.23
CA ASN A 145 0.78 -9.93 14.19
C ASN A 145 1.81 -8.82 13.90
N ARG A 146 1.36 -7.57 13.76
CA ARG A 146 2.23 -6.41 13.52
C ARG A 146 3.16 -6.11 14.70
N GLN A 147 2.73 -6.36 15.93
CA GLN A 147 3.57 -6.22 17.12
C GLN A 147 4.82 -7.12 17.09
N HIS A 148 4.76 -8.27 16.41
CA HIS A 148 5.94 -9.13 16.23
C HIS A 148 7.07 -8.42 15.45
N TRP A 149 6.72 -7.49 14.56
CA TRP A 149 7.66 -6.78 13.69
C TRP A 149 8.27 -5.54 14.34
N LEU A 150 7.73 -5.09 15.49
CA LEU A 150 8.20 -3.88 16.18
C LEU A 150 9.69 -3.91 16.54
N LYS A 151 10.20 -5.11 16.87
CA LYS A 151 11.58 -5.34 17.29
C LYS A 151 12.41 -6.06 16.22
N ASP A 152 11.88 -6.23 15.01
CA ASP A 152 12.61 -6.95 13.98
C ASP A 152 13.74 -6.08 13.44
N GLU A 153 14.97 -6.58 13.54
CA GLU A 153 16.20 -5.90 13.13
C GLU A 153 16.84 -6.65 11.96
N SER A 154 17.80 -5.99 11.28
CA SER A 154 18.46 -6.57 10.10
C SER A 154 19.11 -7.92 10.42
N ARG A 155 18.88 -8.90 9.55
CA ARG A 155 19.40 -10.26 9.70
C ARG A 155 20.85 -10.33 9.23
N GLY A 156 21.67 -11.15 9.89
CA GLY A 156 23.06 -11.34 9.48
C GLY A 156 23.22 -11.86 8.03
N PRO A 157 24.36 -11.59 7.37
CA PRO A 157 24.57 -11.82 5.93
C PRO A 157 24.35 -13.26 5.45
N VAL A 158 24.61 -14.26 6.30
CA VAL A 158 24.37 -15.68 5.98
C VAL A 158 22.87 -15.99 5.84
N LYS A 159 22.03 -15.36 6.66
CA LYS A 159 20.57 -15.53 6.60
C LYS A 159 19.98 -14.91 5.33
N HIS A 160 20.60 -13.84 4.82
CA HIS A 160 20.20 -13.26 3.53
C HIS A 160 20.41 -14.23 2.37
N LEU A 161 21.57 -14.90 2.30
CA LEU A 161 21.86 -15.82 1.21
C LEU A 161 20.88 -17.01 1.17
N LEU A 162 20.61 -17.62 2.33
CA LEU A 162 19.66 -18.72 2.43
C LEU A 162 18.22 -18.27 2.09
N TYR A 163 17.85 -17.06 2.50
CA TYR A 163 16.55 -16.48 2.15
C TYR A 163 16.44 -16.15 0.67
N ASP A 164 17.47 -15.55 0.06
CA ASP A 164 17.50 -15.24 -1.37
C ASP A 164 17.35 -16.52 -2.22
N LEU A 165 17.97 -17.62 -1.79
CA LEU A 165 17.80 -18.93 -2.42
C LEU A 165 16.38 -19.47 -2.25
N ALA A 166 15.80 -19.36 -1.05
CA ALA A 166 14.42 -19.80 -0.79
C ALA A 166 13.39 -18.97 -1.57
N VAL A 167 13.60 -17.66 -1.70
CA VAL A 167 12.75 -16.77 -2.49
C VAL A 167 12.88 -17.07 -3.97
N LYS A 168 14.11 -17.23 -4.51
CA LYS A 168 14.31 -17.65 -5.91
C LYS A 168 13.64 -19.00 -6.20
N ALA A 169 13.77 -19.97 -5.30
CA ALA A 169 13.10 -21.25 -5.41
C ALA A 169 11.56 -21.12 -5.35
N ARG A 170 11.02 -20.25 -4.49
CA ARG A 170 9.58 -19.97 -4.42
C ARG A 170 9.07 -19.18 -5.62
N LEU A 171 9.84 -18.27 -6.20
CA LEU A 171 9.50 -17.59 -7.46
C LEU A 171 9.42 -18.59 -8.62
N HIS A 172 10.31 -19.60 -8.64
CA HIS A 172 10.18 -20.73 -9.56
C HIS A 172 8.90 -21.55 -9.31
N GLN A 173 8.47 -21.72 -8.05
CA GLN A 173 7.21 -22.41 -7.70
C GLN A 173 5.95 -21.56 -7.95
N LEU A 174 6.07 -20.23 -7.99
CA LEU A 174 4.97 -19.30 -8.32
C LEU A 174 4.57 -19.31 -9.80
N ALA A 175 5.27 -20.10 -10.64
CA ALA A 175 4.72 -20.55 -11.93
C ALA A 175 3.42 -21.39 -11.77
N GLY A 176 3.04 -21.78 -10.54
CA GLY A 176 1.74 -22.38 -10.22
C GLY A 176 1.28 -22.10 -8.77
N VAL A 177 0.41 -21.10 -8.61
CA VAL A 177 -0.60 -20.89 -7.53
C VAL A 177 -0.16 -21.15 -6.08
N VAL A 178 -0.03 -20.09 -5.27
CA VAL A 178 -0.18 -20.19 -3.80
C VAL A 178 -0.98 -19.00 -3.25
N HIS A 179 -2.28 -19.03 -3.60
CA HIS A 179 -3.46 -18.29 -3.11
C HIS A 179 -4.25 -17.79 -4.33
N PRO A 180 -5.31 -18.48 -4.77
CA PRO A 180 -6.13 -17.98 -5.86
C PRO A 180 -6.64 -16.60 -5.49
N LYS A 181 -6.58 -15.63 -6.41
CA LYS A 181 -7.03 -14.23 -6.23
C LYS A 181 -8.34 -14.14 -5.45
N GLN A 182 -9.25 -15.07 -5.72
CA GLN A 182 -10.51 -15.28 -5.00
C GLN A 182 -10.35 -15.44 -3.49
N LYS A 183 -9.43 -16.28 -3.01
CA LYS A 183 -9.19 -16.52 -1.58
C LYS A 183 -8.67 -15.28 -0.88
N VAL A 184 -7.77 -14.53 -1.52
CA VAL A 184 -7.29 -13.24 -1.00
C VAL A 184 -8.45 -12.26 -0.89
N ALA A 185 -9.20 -12.07 -1.98
CA ALA A 185 -10.36 -11.19 -2.01
C ALA A 185 -11.41 -11.57 -0.95
N GLN A 186 -11.79 -12.85 -0.84
CA GLN A 186 -12.72 -13.35 0.18
C GLN A 186 -12.25 -13.05 1.60
N ARG A 187 -10.95 -13.24 1.89
CA ARG A 187 -10.39 -12.98 3.22
C ARG A 187 -10.36 -11.49 3.53
N LEU A 188 -10.02 -10.65 2.55
CA LEU A 188 -10.06 -9.21 2.69
C LEU A 188 -11.49 -8.72 2.91
N THR A 189 -12.47 -9.17 2.11
CA THR A 189 -13.90 -8.88 2.35
C THR A 189 -14.29 -9.24 3.77
N GLY A 190 -14.02 -10.48 4.20
CA GLY A 190 -14.39 -10.94 5.54
C GLY A 190 -13.69 -10.17 6.66
N TYR A 191 -12.45 -9.71 6.46
CA TYR A 191 -11.77 -8.84 7.41
C TYR A 191 -12.43 -7.46 7.46
N LEU A 192 -12.68 -6.84 6.30
CA LEU A 192 -13.30 -5.53 6.17
C LEU A 192 -14.69 -5.50 6.79
N ASP A 193 -15.50 -6.54 6.58
CA ASP A 193 -16.80 -6.70 7.25
C ASP A 193 -16.66 -6.68 8.77
N ARG A 194 -15.72 -7.46 9.32
CA ARG A 194 -15.51 -7.56 10.79
C ARG A 194 -15.06 -6.26 11.43
N ILE A 195 -14.41 -5.38 10.69
CA ILE A 195 -13.97 -4.08 11.19
C ILE A 195 -14.94 -2.94 10.84
N GLY A 196 -16.13 -3.26 10.30
CA GLY A 196 -17.15 -2.26 9.98
C GLY A 196 -16.88 -1.47 8.69
N HIS A 197 -16.10 -2.03 7.77
CA HIS A 197 -15.76 -1.45 6.46
C HIS A 197 -16.20 -2.36 5.31
N GLY A 198 -17.23 -3.17 5.52
CA GLY A 198 -17.77 -4.08 4.51
C GLY A 198 -18.43 -3.40 3.30
N PRO A 199 -18.85 -4.18 2.29
CA PRO A 199 -19.57 -3.67 1.11
C PRO A 199 -20.81 -2.84 1.48
N GLY A 200 -21.53 -3.24 2.53
CA GLY A 200 -22.72 -2.52 3.03
C GLY A 200 -22.46 -1.11 3.56
N THR A 201 -21.21 -0.65 3.58
CA THR A 201 -20.82 0.68 4.05
C THR A 201 -20.53 1.66 2.90
N GLY A 202 -20.90 1.31 1.66
CA GLY A 202 -20.55 2.08 0.46
C GLY A 202 -19.09 1.88 0.06
N LEU A 203 -18.49 0.74 0.40
CA LEU A 203 -17.17 0.37 -0.09
C LEU A 203 -17.31 -0.26 -1.48
N GLU A 204 -16.49 0.18 -2.41
CA GLU A 204 -16.49 -0.24 -3.82
C GLU A 204 -15.11 -0.77 -4.23
N HIS A 205 -14.03 -0.13 -3.76
CA HIS A 205 -12.66 -0.44 -4.18
C HIS A 205 -11.75 -0.79 -2.99
N VAL A 206 -10.94 -1.83 -3.18
CA VAL A 206 -9.94 -2.30 -2.21
C VAL A 206 -8.57 -2.29 -2.88
N TYR A 207 -7.69 -1.41 -2.42
CA TYR A 207 -6.29 -1.31 -2.85
C TYR A 207 -5.40 -1.93 -1.79
N PHE A 208 -4.57 -2.89 -2.21
CA PHE A 208 -3.71 -3.62 -1.29
C PHE A 208 -2.40 -4.11 -1.91
N GLY A 209 -1.45 -4.45 -1.04
CA GLY A 209 -0.14 -5.02 -1.33
C GLY A 209 0.03 -6.45 -0.79
N HIS A 210 1.16 -6.74 -0.15
CA HIS A 210 1.54 -7.96 0.61
C HIS A 210 1.67 -9.25 -0.19
N THR A 211 0.73 -9.53 -1.09
CA THR A 211 0.72 -10.77 -1.88
C THR A 211 1.72 -10.74 -3.04
N HIS A 212 2.21 -9.55 -3.39
CA HIS A 212 3.04 -9.23 -4.56
C HIS A 212 2.45 -9.68 -5.92
N GLN A 213 1.22 -10.19 -5.93
CA GLN A 213 0.54 -10.63 -7.14
C GLN A 213 -0.31 -9.48 -7.69
N ALA A 214 0.11 -8.93 -8.82
CA ALA A 214 -0.63 -7.87 -9.48
C ALA A 214 -2.08 -8.28 -9.77
N MET A 215 -3.00 -7.38 -9.39
CA MET A 215 -4.44 -7.54 -9.52
C MET A 215 -5.02 -6.22 -10.03
N ALA A 216 -5.82 -6.30 -11.09
CA ALA A 216 -6.44 -5.14 -11.72
C ALA A 216 -7.93 -5.37 -11.81
N GLY A 217 -8.72 -4.57 -11.10
CA GLY A 217 -10.16 -4.61 -11.25
C GLY A 217 -10.80 -5.98 -10.98
N TYR A 218 -10.23 -6.78 -10.08
CA TYR A 218 -10.77 -8.12 -9.80
C TYR A 218 -12.06 -7.98 -9.00
N GLN A 219 -13.18 -8.46 -9.52
CA GLN A 219 -14.48 -8.28 -8.90
C GLN A 219 -14.88 -9.47 -8.04
N LEU A 220 -15.36 -9.21 -6.83
CA LEU A 220 -15.94 -10.21 -5.93
C LEU A 220 -16.94 -9.54 -4.97
N GLY A 221 -18.19 -10.01 -4.97
CA GLY A 221 -19.18 -9.59 -3.96
C GLY A 221 -19.48 -8.09 -3.97
N GLY A 222 -19.51 -7.46 -5.14
CA GLY A 222 -19.72 -6.01 -5.29
C GLY A 222 -18.48 -5.15 -5.03
N LEU A 223 -17.35 -5.75 -4.63
CA LEU A 223 -16.07 -5.06 -4.45
C LEU A 223 -15.14 -5.29 -5.63
N THR A 224 -14.30 -4.30 -5.90
CA THR A 224 -13.25 -4.32 -6.91
C THR A 224 -11.88 -4.24 -6.25
N PHE A 225 -11.05 -5.24 -6.49
CA PHE A 225 -9.75 -5.42 -5.84
C PHE A 225 -8.59 -5.05 -6.78
N HIS A 226 -7.62 -4.32 -6.21
CA HIS A 226 -6.46 -3.80 -6.92
C HIS A 226 -5.18 -4.05 -6.11
N ASN A 227 -4.15 -4.56 -6.78
CA ASN A 227 -2.81 -4.76 -6.25
C ASN A 227 -1.78 -4.42 -7.32
N GLY A 228 -0.81 -3.57 -6.97
CA GLY A 228 0.24 -3.11 -7.89
C GLY A 228 1.30 -4.18 -8.20
N GLY A 229 1.36 -5.24 -7.40
CA GLY A 229 2.47 -6.19 -7.36
C GLY A 229 3.68 -5.60 -6.65
N ALA A 230 4.86 -6.14 -6.89
CA ALA A 230 6.11 -5.71 -6.26
C ALA A 230 7.23 -5.61 -7.29
N PRO A 231 8.11 -4.58 -7.23
CA PRO A 231 9.23 -4.44 -8.16
C PRO A 231 10.34 -5.42 -7.74
N MET A 232 10.16 -6.69 -8.03
CA MET A 232 11.13 -7.76 -7.79
C MET A 232 11.27 -8.63 -9.04
N ALA A 233 12.41 -9.29 -9.18
CA ALA A 233 12.68 -10.14 -10.34
C ALA A 233 11.58 -11.20 -10.54
N GLY A 234 10.98 -11.20 -11.74
CA GLY A 234 9.94 -12.16 -12.12
C GLY A 234 8.51 -11.79 -11.67
N LEU A 235 8.32 -10.67 -10.98
CA LEU A 235 7.00 -10.18 -10.58
C LEU A 235 6.58 -8.97 -11.41
N GLN A 236 5.27 -8.79 -11.56
CA GLN A 236 4.71 -7.58 -12.15
C GLN A 236 4.69 -6.46 -11.12
N PHE A 237 4.94 -5.24 -11.57
CA PHE A 237 4.80 -4.04 -10.76
C PHE A 237 4.16 -2.91 -11.57
N ARG A 238 3.30 -2.13 -10.92
CA ARG A 238 2.72 -0.91 -11.48
C ARG A 238 2.28 0.06 -10.38
N ILE A 239 2.33 1.34 -10.70
CA ILE A 239 1.63 2.38 -9.93
C ILE A 239 0.14 2.28 -10.28
N VAL A 240 -0.72 2.15 -9.29
CA VAL A 240 -2.17 1.99 -9.47
C VAL A 240 -2.85 3.35 -9.38
N GLU A 241 -3.61 3.71 -10.40
CA GLU A 241 -4.54 4.83 -10.32
C GLU A 241 -5.83 4.35 -9.64
N ALA A 242 -6.23 5.04 -8.57
CA ALA A 242 -7.44 4.73 -7.85
C ALA A 242 -8.64 5.41 -8.52
N GLN A 243 -9.73 4.67 -8.65
CA GLN A 243 -11.00 5.19 -9.14
C GLN A 243 -11.63 6.05 -8.05
N ASP A 244 -11.88 7.31 -8.38
CA ASP A 244 -12.63 8.23 -7.51
C ASP A 244 -14.13 7.94 -7.64
N SER A 245 -14.79 7.69 -6.50
CA SER A 245 -16.24 7.40 -6.45
C SER A 245 -17.12 8.64 -6.69
N SER A 246 -16.61 9.72 -7.32
CA SER A 246 -17.33 11.00 -7.42
C SER A 246 -18.47 11.04 -8.45
N GLU A 247 -18.68 10.02 -9.27
CA GLU A 247 -19.76 10.01 -10.27
C GLU A 247 -20.53 8.69 -10.32
N GLN A 248 -21.54 8.55 -9.45
CA GLN A 248 -22.74 7.76 -9.73
C GLN A 248 -23.87 8.04 -8.71
N ASN A 249 -24.31 9.30 -8.61
CA ASN A 249 -25.60 9.63 -7.98
C ASN A 249 -26.40 10.58 -8.90
N GLY A 250 -26.64 10.12 -10.12
CA GLY A 250 -27.65 10.68 -11.01
C GLY A 250 -28.99 9.99 -10.76
N THR A 251 -29.93 10.73 -10.17
CA THR A 251 -31.38 10.47 -10.10
C THR A 251 -31.86 9.25 -9.29
N ALA A 252 -32.09 9.45 -8.00
CA ALA A 252 -33.22 8.83 -7.31
C ALA A 252 -34.02 9.94 -6.61
N THR A 253 -35.15 10.30 -7.22
CA THR A 253 -36.16 11.20 -6.65
C THR A 253 -36.60 10.71 -5.29
N ALA A 254 -36.29 11.48 -4.25
CA ALA A 254 -36.90 11.32 -2.94
C ALA A 254 -38.39 11.68 -3.04
N LYS A 255 -39.26 10.69 -2.84
CA LYS A 255 -40.65 10.93 -2.47
C LYS A 255 -40.68 11.02 -0.93
N PRO A 256 -41.11 12.15 -0.34
CA PRO A 256 -41.20 12.24 1.11
C PRO A 256 -42.36 11.37 1.63
N PRO A 257 -42.24 10.75 2.82
CA PRO A 257 -43.34 10.08 3.47
C PRO A 257 -44.30 11.09 4.13
N ALA A 258 -45.59 10.69 4.10
CA ALA A 258 -46.82 11.34 4.56
C ALA A 258 -47.43 12.38 3.60
#